data_AF-A0A2N1M1K5-F1
#
_entry.id   AF-A0A2N1M1K5-F1
#
_cell.length_a   1.000
_cell.length_b   1.000
_cell.length_c   1.000
_cell.angle_alpha   90.00
_cell.angle_beta   90.00
_cell.angle_gamma   90.00
#
_symmetry.space_group_name_H-M   'P 1'
#
loop_
_entity.id
_entity.type
_entity.pdbx_description
1 polymer ?
#
loop_
_entity_poly.entity_id
_entity_poly.type
_entity_poly.pdbx_seq_one_letter_code
_entity_poly.pdbx_strand_id
1 'polypeptide(L)'
;MAVPWLYIFFAYPIYPQFSNQYSEARRSIKRALARRTERRNAFSKEQIEALLPDKRKGKLTIEERAKYCAKTGDFIDIVANHWCLGPKSNDENEIVAGVARQSTFRMKLAEGGVDPTIIEEFAKDQKHIQESNEIQRKRTKKRMAKAQRIPKHFSLANVSKRIQNMDVSKIPTREDLADVIVMLSMRPSE
;
A
#
# COMPACT_ATOMS: atom_id res chain seq x y z
N MET A 1 -3.75 23.00 -28.57
CA MET A 1 -3.15 21.67 -28.76
C MET A 1 -1.66 21.85 -29.01
N ALA A 2 -0.86 21.01 -28.35
CA ALA A 2 0.57 20.73 -28.56
C ALA A 2 1.57 21.90 -28.53
N VAL A 3 2.42 21.93 -27.50
CA VAL A 3 3.77 22.50 -27.59
C VAL A 3 4.76 21.34 -27.37
N PRO A 4 5.64 21.04 -28.33
CA PRO A 4 6.64 19.99 -28.23
C PRO A 4 7.93 20.47 -27.57
N TRP A 5 8.64 19.49 -27.02
CA TRP A 5 9.91 19.56 -26.32
C TRP A 5 11.06 20.17 -27.15
N LEU A 6 11.97 20.88 -26.49
CA LEU A 6 13.41 20.88 -26.81
C LEU A 6 14.25 21.39 -25.62
N TYR A 7 15.34 20.65 -25.36
CA TYR A 7 16.40 20.82 -24.37
C TYR A 7 17.16 22.17 -24.48
N ILE A 8 17.79 22.63 -23.39
CA ILE A 8 19.27 22.75 -23.24
C ILE A 8 19.66 23.39 -21.88
N PHE A 9 20.71 22.79 -21.32
CA PHE A 9 21.53 23.13 -20.15
C PHE A 9 22.03 24.58 -20.04
N PHE A 10 22.22 25.06 -18.80
CA PHE A 10 23.41 25.82 -18.39
C PHE A 10 23.86 25.41 -16.98
N ALA A 11 25.17 25.44 -16.77
CA ALA A 11 25.91 24.74 -15.72
C ALA A 11 26.29 25.61 -14.49
N TYR A 12 26.30 24.97 -13.30
CA TYR A 12 27.19 24.98 -12.09
C TYR A 12 28.26 26.09 -11.85
N PRO A 13 28.92 26.27 -10.64
CA PRO A 13 29.00 25.45 -9.41
C PRO A 13 29.08 26.22 -8.04
N ILE A 14 29.27 25.50 -6.90
CA ILE A 14 30.02 25.79 -5.63
C ILE A 14 29.31 25.02 -4.46
N TYR A 15 29.79 23.88 -3.93
CA TYR A 15 30.99 23.66 -3.12
C TYR A 15 31.58 22.23 -3.30
N PRO A 16 32.92 22.02 -3.34
CA PRO A 16 33.53 20.74 -3.73
C PRO A 16 34.32 19.95 -2.65
N GLN A 17 34.17 20.19 -1.34
CA GLN A 17 35.06 19.50 -0.35
C GLN A 17 34.39 18.74 0.82
N PHE A 18 33.08 18.84 1.04
CA PHE A 18 32.37 18.02 2.04
C PHE A 18 31.72 16.74 1.46
N SER A 19 31.80 16.55 0.14
CA SER A 19 31.04 15.52 -0.60
C SER A 19 31.73 14.15 -0.70
N ASN A 20 33.06 14.06 -0.58
CA ASN A 20 33.76 12.81 -0.89
C ASN A 20 33.69 11.78 0.25
N GLN A 21 33.76 12.20 1.51
CA GLN A 21 33.64 11.25 2.63
C GLN A 21 32.18 10.78 2.83
N TYR A 22 31.21 11.67 2.60
CA TYR A 22 29.79 11.32 2.62
C TYR A 22 29.35 10.49 1.40
N SER A 23 29.93 10.69 0.22
CA SER A 23 29.60 9.88 -0.98
C SER A 23 30.15 8.46 -0.89
N GLU A 24 31.35 8.28 -0.33
CA GLU A 24 31.96 6.98 -0.02
C GLU A 24 31.12 6.20 1.02
N ALA A 25 30.74 6.87 2.13
CA ALA A 25 29.86 6.29 3.14
C ALA A 25 28.47 5.95 2.57
N ARG A 26 27.88 6.83 1.73
CA ARG A 26 26.62 6.58 1.01
C ARG A 26 26.73 5.43 0.00
N ARG A 27 27.87 5.27 -0.68
CA ARG A 27 28.12 4.17 -1.63
C ARG A 27 28.31 2.85 -0.89
N SER A 28 28.93 2.88 0.28
CA SER A 28 29.07 1.74 1.19
C SER A 28 27.71 1.31 1.76
N ILE A 29 26.90 2.26 2.24
CA ILE A 29 25.52 2.01 2.71
C ILE A 29 24.64 1.51 1.56
N LYS A 30 24.74 2.07 0.35
CA LYS A 30 24.05 1.54 -0.85
C LYS A 30 24.48 0.11 -1.17
N ARG A 31 25.77 -0.23 -1.08
CA ARG A 31 26.26 -1.61 -1.26
C ARG A 31 25.78 -2.54 -0.14
N ALA A 32 25.66 -2.05 1.09
CA ALA A 32 25.13 -2.80 2.23
C ALA A 32 23.60 -3.01 2.15
N LEU A 33 22.85 -2.00 1.69
CA LEU A 33 21.41 -2.09 1.42
C LEU A 33 21.09 -2.92 0.18
N ALA A 34 21.90 -2.89 -0.87
CA ALA A 34 21.70 -3.72 -2.06
C ALA A 34 21.93 -5.22 -1.77
N ARG A 35 22.79 -5.54 -0.80
CA ARG A 35 22.99 -6.92 -0.29
C ARG A 35 21.85 -7.38 0.65
N ARG A 36 20.86 -6.52 0.95
CA ARG A 36 19.84 -6.70 2.00
C ARG A 36 18.70 -7.64 1.61
N THR A 37 18.54 -7.98 0.34
CA THR A 37 17.55 -9.00 -0.09
C THR A 37 17.84 -10.37 0.52
N GLU A 38 19.08 -10.62 0.99
CA GLU A 38 19.50 -11.92 1.54
C GLU A 38 19.64 -12.00 3.07
N ARG A 39 19.68 -10.89 3.83
CA ARG A 39 19.90 -10.96 5.29
C ARG A 39 19.10 -9.94 6.09
N ARG A 40 17.95 -10.38 6.61
CA ARG A 40 17.12 -9.63 7.57
C ARG A 40 17.81 -9.37 8.93
N ASN A 41 18.97 -9.98 9.22
CA ASN A 41 19.59 -10.06 10.57
C ASN A 41 21.02 -9.50 10.70
N ALA A 42 21.53 -8.69 9.77
CA ALA A 42 22.97 -8.36 9.71
C ALA A 42 23.43 -7.14 10.53
N PHE A 43 22.54 -6.37 11.14
CA PHE A 43 22.91 -5.19 11.94
C PHE A 43 22.36 -5.30 13.36
N SER A 44 23.19 -4.92 14.35
CA SER A 44 22.76 -4.82 15.74
C SER A 44 21.80 -3.65 15.93
N LYS A 45 21.02 -3.67 17.02
CA LYS A 45 20.06 -2.62 17.34
C LYS A 45 20.76 -1.25 17.47
N GLU A 46 21.98 -1.23 18.02
CA GLU A 46 22.80 -0.04 18.17
C GLU A 46 23.28 0.53 16.82
N GLN A 47 23.62 -0.34 15.86
CA GLN A 47 24.02 0.09 14.51
C GLN A 47 22.84 0.70 13.74
N ILE A 48 21.63 0.17 13.93
CA ILE A 48 20.40 0.75 13.37
C ILE A 48 20.14 2.12 14.01
N GLU A 49 20.27 2.25 15.33
CA GLU A 49 20.05 3.51 16.06
C GLU A 49 21.09 4.60 15.72
N ALA A 50 22.34 4.20 15.44
CA ALA A 50 23.39 5.11 15.00
C ALA A 50 23.20 5.59 13.53
N LEU A 51 22.68 4.72 12.65
CA LEU A 51 22.41 5.05 11.24
C LEU A 51 21.07 5.76 11.04
N LEU A 52 20.12 5.51 11.93
CA LEU A 52 18.77 6.07 11.95
C LEU A 52 18.48 6.55 13.38
N PRO A 53 18.95 7.75 13.76
CA PRO A 53 18.70 8.31 15.08
C PRO A 53 17.21 8.66 15.23
N ASP A 54 16.36 7.66 15.45
CA ASP A 54 14.94 7.85 15.77
C ASP A 54 14.85 8.22 17.26
N LYS A 55 15.11 9.50 17.57
CA LYS A 55 15.02 10.07 18.93
C LYS A 55 13.60 10.02 19.53
N ARG A 56 12.65 9.35 18.87
CA ARG A 56 11.23 9.32 19.23
C ARG A 56 10.94 8.11 20.11
N LYS A 57 10.96 8.34 21.43
CA LYS A 57 10.46 7.40 22.44
C LYS A 57 8.94 7.18 22.39
N GLY A 58 8.22 7.74 21.40
CA GLY A 58 6.76 7.68 21.27
C GLY A 58 6.30 6.83 20.08
N LYS A 59 5.22 6.06 20.27
CA LYS A 59 4.59 5.23 19.23
C LYS A 59 3.82 6.10 18.23
N LEU A 60 4.53 6.75 17.31
CA LEU A 60 3.90 7.59 16.30
C LEU A 60 2.92 6.82 15.42
N THR A 61 1.79 7.47 15.15
CA THR A 61 0.80 7.04 14.16
C THR A 61 1.38 7.11 12.74
N ILE A 62 0.74 6.41 11.79
CA ILE A 62 1.17 6.41 10.38
C ILE A 62 1.12 7.83 9.79
N GLU A 63 0.12 8.62 10.17
CA GLU A 63 -0.06 9.99 9.68
C GLU A 63 1.03 10.93 10.20
N GLU A 64 1.38 10.86 11.49
CA GLU A 64 2.45 11.67 12.07
C GLU A 64 3.81 11.35 11.42
N ARG A 65 4.08 10.07 11.15
CA ARG A 65 5.28 9.66 10.41
C ARG A 65 5.30 10.26 9.01
N ALA A 66 4.18 10.23 8.30
CA ALA A 66 4.10 10.77 6.95
C ALA A 66 4.26 12.29 6.92
N LYS A 67 3.59 13.01 7.82
CA LYS A 67 3.76 14.48 7.99
C LYS A 67 5.20 14.85 8.29
N TYR A 68 5.88 14.07 9.12
CA TYR A 68 7.30 14.27 9.41
C TYR A 68 8.16 14.07 8.14
N CYS A 69 8.01 12.95 7.44
CA CYS A 69 8.76 12.67 6.22
C CYS A 69 8.49 13.70 5.10
N ALA A 70 7.26 14.18 4.98
CA ALA A 70 6.90 15.23 4.03
C ALA A 70 7.58 16.58 4.34
N LYS A 71 7.75 16.90 5.63
CA LYS A 71 8.46 18.11 6.06
C LYS A 71 9.97 18.02 5.88
N THR A 72 10.57 16.87 6.18
CA THR A 72 12.03 16.71 6.04
C THR A 72 12.45 16.47 4.60
N GLY A 73 11.63 15.79 3.80
CA GLY A 73 11.94 15.41 2.43
C GLY A 73 13.11 14.42 2.31
N ASP A 74 13.61 13.87 3.42
CA ASP A 74 14.74 12.95 3.43
C ASP A 74 14.27 11.53 3.10
N PHE A 75 14.85 10.95 2.05
CA PHE A 75 14.57 9.59 1.64
C PHE A 75 14.95 8.56 2.71
N ILE A 76 15.97 8.84 3.54
CA ILE A 76 16.37 7.96 4.63
C ILE A 76 15.25 7.84 5.68
N ASP A 77 14.62 8.97 6.01
CA ASP A 77 13.48 9.00 6.92
C ASP A 77 12.28 8.23 6.35
N ILE A 78 12.03 8.36 5.04
CA ILE A 78 10.96 7.64 4.34
C ILE A 78 11.19 6.12 4.42
N VAL A 79 12.40 5.66 4.09
CA VAL A 79 12.76 4.23 4.12
C VAL A 79 12.65 3.66 5.54
N ALA A 80 13.18 4.38 6.53
CA ALA A 80 13.13 3.95 7.92
C ALA A 80 11.70 3.79 8.42
N ASN A 81 10.85 4.80 8.19
CA ASN A 81 9.45 4.77 8.62
C ASN A 81 8.65 3.70 7.87
N HIS A 82 8.90 3.52 6.57
CA HIS A 82 8.27 2.46 5.77
C HIS A 82 8.62 1.07 6.31
N TRP A 83 9.88 0.81 6.66
CA TRP A 83 10.30 -0.48 7.24
C TRP A 83 9.74 -0.71 8.64
N CYS A 84 9.69 0.32 9.49
CA CYS A 84 9.07 0.21 10.81
C CYS A 84 7.59 -0.21 10.76
N LEU A 85 6.90 0.07 9.65
CA LEU A 85 5.49 -0.28 9.43
C LEU A 85 5.29 -1.64 8.76
N GLY A 86 6.37 -2.27 8.28
CA GLY A 86 6.33 -3.57 7.61
C GLY A 86 5.91 -4.73 8.51
N PRO A 87 5.87 -5.96 7.97
CA PRO A 87 5.53 -7.15 8.73
C PRO A 87 6.52 -7.39 9.89
N LYS A 88 6.00 -7.58 11.10
CA LYS A 88 6.84 -7.87 12.29
C LYS A 88 7.18 -9.34 12.46
N SER A 89 6.45 -10.21 11.79
CA SER A 89 6.64 -11.65 11.81
C SER A 89 6.27 -12.24 10.45
N ASN A 90 6.59 -13.52 10.26
CA ASN A 90 6.21 -14.26 9.06
C ASN A 90 4.78 -14.83 9.14
N ASP A 91 3.98 -14.46 10.15
CA ASP A 91 2.57 -14.83 10.22
C ASP A 91 1.80 -14.17 9.05
N GLU A 92 0.91 -14.94 8.42
CA GLU A 92 0.16 -14.45 7.25
C GLU A 92 -0.70 -13.21 7.56
N ASN A 93 -1.31 -13.13 8.76
CA ASN A 93 -2.11 -11.97 9.12
C ASN A 93 -1.24 -10.75 9.34
N GLU A 94 -0.07 -10.94 9.95
CA GLU A 94 0.89 -9.85 10.15
C GLU A 94 1.51 -9.38 8.83
N ILE A 95 1.76 -10.28 7.86
CA ILE A 95 2.19 -9.90 6.51
C ILE A 95 1.15 -9.01 5.84
N VAL A 96 -0.12 -9.43 5.83
CA VAL A 96 -1.22 -8.66 5.23
C VAL A 96 -1.41 -7.31 5.96
N ALA A 97 -1.37 -7.31 7.29
CA ALA A 97 -1.51 -6.09 8.09
C ALA A 97 -0.32 -5.14 7.87
N GLY A 98 0.91 -5.66 7.83
CA GLY A 98 2.13 -4.89 7.58
C GLY A 98 2.11 -4.19 6.23
N VAL A 99 1.76 -4.93 5.16
CA VAL A 99 1.62 -4.37 3.81
C VAL A 99 0.52 -3.31 3.77
N ALA A 100 -0.59 -3.51 4.48
CA ALA A 100 -1.66 -2.52 4.57
C ALA A 100 -1.16 -1.22 5.23
N ARG A 101 -0.45 -1.30 6.36
CA ARG A 101 0.14 -0.13 7.04
C ARG A 101 1.10 0.63 6.14
N GLN A 102 1.97 -0.08 5.42
CA GLN A 102 2.89 0.51 4.45
C GLN A 102 2.15 1.19 3.28
N SER A 103 1.05 0.60 2.83
CA SER A 103 0.23 1.20 1.78
C SER A 103 -0.44 2.49 2.24
N THR A 104 -1.00 2.49 3.45
CA THR A 104 -1.56 3.72 4.06
C THR A 104 -0.50 4.79 4.22
N PHE A 105 0.72 4.42 4.62
CA PHE A 105 1.83 5.36 4.74
C PHE A 105 2.17 6.03 3.41
N ARG A 106 2.28 5.27 2.30
CA ARG A 106 2.50 5.83 0.96
C ARG A 106 1.43 6.83 0.56
N MET A 107 0.16 6.50 0.82
CA MET A 107 -0.97 7.38 0.54
C MET A 107 -0.83 8.70 1.32
N LYS A 108 -0.47 8.63 2.61
CA LYS A 108 -0.24 9.82 3.44
C LYS A 108 0.99 10.63 3.03
N LEU A 109 2.04 10.00 2.50
CA LEU A 109 3.18 10.73 1.91
C LEU A 109 2.75 11.51 0.66
N ALA A 110 1.94 10.91 -0.20
CA ALA A 110 1.42 11.57 -1.40
C ALA A 110 0.48 12.74 -1.03
N GLU A 111 -0.42 12.56 -0.06
CA GLU A 111 -1.24 13.64 0.49
C GLU A 111 -0.38 14.77 1.08
N GLY A 112 0.80 14.44 1.64
CA GLY A 112 1.78 15.38 2.16
C GLY A 112 2.63 16.09 1.10
N GLY A 113 2.42 15.81 -0.19
CA GLY A 113 3.16 16.45 -1.29
C GLY A 113 4.53 15.84 -1.61
N VAL A 114 4.84 14.64 -1.10
CA VAL A 114 6.07 13.93 -1.48
C VAL A 114 5.96 13.44 -2.92
N ASP A 115 7.03 13.62 -3.70
CA ASP A 115 7.09 13.20 -5.10
C ASP A 115 6.73 11.70 -5.25
N PRO A 116 5.72 11.37 -6.09
CA PRO A 116 5.33 9.98 -6.34
C PRO A 116 6.49 9.07 -6.73
N THR A 117 7.47 9.57 -7.48
CA THR A 117 8.67 8.83 -7.92
C THR A 117 9.51 8.37 -6.71
N ILE A 118 9.68 9.25 -5.72
CA ILE A 118 10.39 8.92 -4.47
C ILE A 118 9.60 7.87 -3.67
N ILE A 119 8.27 8.01 -3.61
CA ILE A 119 7.41 7.04 -2.93
C ILE A 119 7.52 5.66 -3.59
N GLU A 120 7.51 5.61 -4.92
CA GLU A 120 7.64 4.36 -5.67
C GLU A 120 9.01 3.71 -5.52
N GLU A 121 10.09 4.50 -5.53
CA GLU A 121 11.45 3.96 -5.41
C GLU A 121 11.74 3.45 -3.98
N PHE A 122 11.31 4.18 -2.96
CA PHE A 122 11.78 3.96 -1.58
C PHE A 122 10.75 3.35 -0.63
N ALA A 123 9.46 3.41 -0.95
CA ALA A 123 8.38 2.91 -0.08
C ALA A 123 7.54 1.78 -0.73
N LYS A 124 8.01 1.18 -1.82
CA LYS A 124 7.33 0.08 -2.52
C LYS A 124 8.10 -1.24 -2.36
N ASP A 125 7.69 -2.06 -1.39
CA ASP A 125 8.20 -3.42 -1.25
C ASP A 125 7.41 -4.39 -2.15
N GLN A 126 7.93 -4.63 -3.35
CA GLN A 126 7.29 -5.51 -4.33
C GLN A 126 7.15 -6.95 -3.82
N LYS A 127 8.11 -7.44 -3.02
CA LYS A 127 8.12 -8.81 -2.52
C LYS A 127 7.01 -9.02 -1.49
N HIS A 128 6.92 -8.15 -0.48
CA HIS A 128 5.85 -8.25 0.52
C HIS A 128 4.46 -8.05 -0.09
N ILE A 129 4.33 -7.17 -1.08
CA ILE A 129 3.07 -6.99 -1.82
C ILE A 129 2.65 -8.29 -2.51
N GLN A 130 3.57 -8.95 -3.22
CA GLN A 130 3.29 -10.23 -3.88
C GLN A 130 2.89 -11.32 -2.88
N GLU A 131 3.63 -11.46 -1.78
CA GLU A 131 3.34 -12.42 -0.71
C GLU A 131 1.94 -12.18 -0.10
N SER A 132 1.62 -10.92 0.24
CA SER A 132 0.30 -10.53 0.77
C SER A 132 -0.82 -10.84 -0.22
N ASN A 133 -0.64 -10.51 -1.50
CA ASN A 133 -1.62 -10.79 -2.54
C ASN A 133 -1.88 -12.29 -2.71
N GLU A 134 -0.83 -13.11 -2.63
CA GLU A 134 -0.97 -14.57 -2.69
C GLU A 134 -1.76 -15.12 -1.49
N ILE A 135 -1.46 -14.64 -0.28
CA ILE A 135 -2.19 -14.99 0.95
C ILE A 135 -3.68 -14.64 0.80
N GLN A 136 -3.99 -13.42 0.39
CA GLN A 136 -5.36 -12.98 0.18
C GLN A 136 -6.07 -13.83 -0.88
N ARG A 137 -5.41 -14.14 -1.99
CA ARG A 137 -5.97 -15.01 -3.05
C ARG A 137 -6.26 -16.42 -2.54
N LYS A 138 -5.36 -17.02 -1.76
CA LYS A 138 -5.56 -18.34 -1.12
C LYS A 138 -6.77 -18.31 -0.16
N ARG A 139 -6.90 -17.26 0.65
CA ARG A 139 -8.04 -17.07 1.57
C ARG A 139 -9.36 -16.95 0.81
N THR A 140 -9.39 -16.15 -0.26
CA THR A 140 -10.58 -16.00 -1.12
C THR A 140 -10.98 -17.34 -1.74
N LYS A 141 -10.03 -18.12 -2.29
CA LYS A 141 -10.31 -19.46 -2.81
C LYS A 141 -10.89 -20.40 -1.75
N LYS A 142 -10.31 -20.43 -0.54
CA LYS A 142 -10.83 -21.24 0.58
C LYS A 142 -12.26 -20.83 0.98
N ARG A 143 -12.54 -19.51 1.02
CA ARG A 143 -13.89 -18.99 1.31
C ARG A 143 -14.88 -19.35 0.22
N MET A 144 -14.48 -19.27 -1.04
CA MET A 144 -15.31 -19.66 -2.19
C MET A 144 -15.60 -21.16 -2.21
N ALA A 145 -14.62 -22.01 -1.88
CA ALA A 145 -14.83 -23.45 -1.74
C ALA A 145 -15.79 -23.80 -0.60
N LYS A 146 -15.81 -22.98 0.47
CA LYS A 146 -16.72 -23.09 1.61
C LYS A 146 -17.95 -22.20 1.48
N ALA A 147 -18.20 -21.59 0.31
CA ALA A 147 -19.28 -20.65 0.16
C ALA A 147 -20.60 -21.35 0.47
N GLN A 148 -21.35 -20.80 1.43
CA GLN A 148 -22.72 -21.23 1.64
C GLN A 148 -23.46 -21.02 0.33
N ARG A 149 -24.18 -22.07 -0.11
CA ARG A 149 -24.98 -22.00 -1.31
C ARG A 149 -25.96 -20.84 -1.15
N ILE A 150 -25.96 -19.91 -2.09
CA ILE A 150 -26.94 -18.82 -2.12
C ILE A 150 -28.31 -19.48 -1.98
N PRO A 151 -29.15 -19.06 -1.02
CA PRO A 151 -30.49 -19.61 -0.87
C PRO A 151 -31.20 -19.54 -2.22
N LYS A 152 -31.81 -20.65 -2.67
CA LYS A 152 -32.43 -20.73 -4.00
C LYS A 152 -33.36 -19.55 -4.28
N HIS A 153 -34.06 -19.07 -3.25
CA HIS A 153 -34.95 -17.91 -3.31
C HIS A 153 -34.26 -16.63 -3.80
N PHE A 154 -33.01 -16.39 -3.40
CA PHE A 154 -32.18 -15.24 -3.78
C PHE A 154 -31.25 -15.53 -4.97
N SER A 155 -31.51 -16.60 -5.74
CA SER A 155 -30.78 -16.79 -6.99
C SER A 155 -31.20 -15.74 -8.02
N LEU A 156 -30.24 -15.25 -8.82
CA LEU A 156 -30.49 -14.21 -9.82
C LEU A 156 -31.64 -14.57 -10.77
N ALA A 157 -31.71 -15.82 -11.23
CA ALA A 157 -32.77 -16.30 -12.11
C ALA A 157 -34.16 -16.19 -11.45
N ASN A 158 -34.27 -16.55 -10.17
CA ASN A 158 -35.54 -16.52 -9.46
C ASN A 158 -35.96 -15.07 -9.11
N VAL A 159 -35.02 -14.24 -8.68
CA VAL A 159 -35.25 -12.82 -8.37
C VAL A 159 -35.67 -12.07 -9.65
N SER A 160 -34.96 -12.30 -10.76
CA SER A 160 -35.30 -11.71 -12.06
C SER A 160 -36.71 -12.10 -12.52
N LYS A 161 -37.07 -13.39 -12.40
CA LYS A 161 -38.42 -13.86 -12.75
C LYS A 161 -39.51 -13.20 -11.90
N ARG A 162 -39.27 -12.97 -10.60
CA ARG A 162 -40.26 -12.30 -9.73
C ARG A 162 -40.43 -10.83 -10.11
N ILE A 163 -39.33 -10.12 -10.33
CA ILE A 163 -39.35 -8.70 -10.75
C ILE A 163 -40.04 -8.53 -12.11
N GLN A 164 -39.80 -9.42 -13.07
CA GLN A 164 -40.47 -9.38 -14.38
C GLN A 164 -41.99 -9.58 -14.29
N ASN A 165 -42.46 -10.31 -13.28
CA ASN A 165 -43.88 -10.57 -13.05
C ASN A 165 -44.51 -9.63 -12.02
N MET A 166 -43.76 -8.64 -11.53
CA MET A 166 -44.23 -7.70 -10.52
C MET A 166 -45.28 -6.76 -11.13
N ASP A 167 -46.42 -6.63 -10.46
CA ASP A 167 -47.48 -5.70 -10.85
C ASP A 167 -47.12 -4.28 -10.41
N VAL A 168 -46.51 -3.53 -11.32
CA VAL A 168 -46.07 -2.14 -11.09
C VAL A 168 -47.22 -1.15 -10.85
N SER A 169 -48.48 -1.56 -11.07
CA SER A 169 -49.64 -0.71 -10.81
C SER A 169 -50.07 -0.71 -9.33
N LYS A 170 -49.55 -1.66 -8.55
CA LYS A 170 -49.85 -1.81 -7.11
C LYS A 170 -48.68 -1.33 -6.25
N ILE A 171 -48.99 -1.08 -4.99
CA ILE A 171 -47.98 -0.78 -3.97
C ILE A 171 -47.09 -2.01 -3.80
N PRO A 172 -45.76 -1.88 -3.95
CA PRO A 172 -44.85 -3.02 -3.86
C PRO A 172 -44.85 -3.62 -2.46
N THR A 173 -44.81 -4.95 -2.40
CA THR A 173 -44.70 -5.71 -1.17
C THR A 173 -43.28 -5.66 -0.61
N ARG A 174 -43.11 -6.11 0.64
CA ARG A 174 -41.78 -6.25 1.24
C ARG A 174 -40.89 -7.22 0.46
N GLU A 175 -41.47 -8.23 -0.17
CA GLU A 175 -40.74 -9.21 -1.00
C GLU A 175 -40.27 -8.56 -2.30
N ASP A 176 -41.13 -7.77 -2.95
CA ASP A 176 -40.78 -6.99 -4.15
C ASP A 176 -39.61 -6.05 -3.87
N LEU A 177 -39.63 -5.37 -2.72
CA LEU A 177 -38.52 -4.50 -2.31
C LEU A 177 -37.23 -5.29 -2.06
N ALA A 178 -37.32 -6.45 -1.40
CA ALA A 178 -36.15 -7.30 -1.16
C ALA A 178 -35.54 -7.80 -2.47
N ASP A 179 -36.36 -8.17 -3.45
CA ASP A 179 -35.93 -8.59 -4.76
C ASP A 179 -35.21 -7.48 -5.52
N VAL A 180 -35.77 -6.26 -5.51
CA VAL A 180 -35.15 -5.08 -6.13
C VAL A 180 -33.81 -4.77 -5.46
N ILE A 181 -33.73 -4.82 -4.12
CA ILE A 181 -32.46 -4.62 -3.39
C ILE A 181 -31.43 -5.67 -3.80
N VAL A 182 -31.83 -6.94 -3.91
CA VAL A 182 -30.95 -8.04 -4.31
C VAL A 182 -30.47 -7.88 -5.75
N MET A 183 -31.33 -7.45 -6.67
CA MET A 183 -30.96 -7.13 -8.05
C MET A 183 -29.97 -5.96 -8.12
N LEU A 184 -30.20 -4.88 -7.39
CA LEU A 184 -29.32 -3.70 -7.35
C LEU A 184 -27.99 -3.98 -6.63
N SER A 185 -27.98 -4.91 -5.67
CA SER A 185 -26.78 -5.30 -4.92
C SER A 185 -25.89 -6.26 -5.69
N MET A 186 -26.43 -6.99 -6.67
CA MET A 186 -25.64 -7.77 -7.60
C MET A 186 -25.02 -6.81 -8.62
N ARG A 187 -23.69 -6.68 -8.62
CA ARG A 187 -23.00 -5.92 -9.66
C ARG A 187 -23.35 -6.53 -11.03
N PRO A 188 -23.72 -5.73 -12.03
CA PRO A 188 -23.70 -6.21 -13.42
C PRO A 188 -22.31 -6.75 -13.71
N SER A 189 -22.21 -7.95 -14.26
CA SER A 189 -20.97 -8.31 -14.95
C SER A 189 -20.98 -7.49 -16.24
N GLU A 190 -20.16 -6.43 -16.29
CA GLU A 190 -19.82 -5.77 -17.56
C GLU A 190 -19.26 -6.80 -18.55
#